data_AF-A0A535MEH4-F1
#
_entry.id   AF-A0A535MEH4-F1
#
_cell.length_a   1.000
_cell.length_b   1.000
_cell.length_c   1.000
_cell.angle_alpha   90.00
_cell.angle_beta   90.00
_cell.angle_gamma   90.00
#
_symmetry.space_group_name_H-M   'P 1'
#
loop_
_entity.id
_entity.type
_entity.pdbx_description
1 polymer ?
#
loop_
_entity_poly.entity_id
_entity_poly.type
_entity_poly.pdbx_seq_one_letter_code
_entity_poly.pdbx_strand_id
1 'polypeptide(L)' 'MATNPTADQATCLGCRSPLQSIGVEHFRVGGVSGGWRMLMGQWAELGEGILDLEILACPTCRRVEFRVPRP' A
#
# COMPACT_ATOMS: atom_id res chain seq x y z
N MET A 1 18.65 -12.71 -16.79
CA MET A 1 17.94 -11.96 -15.73
C MET A 1 17.30 -10.77 -16.41
N ALA A 2 15.99 -10.81 -16.67
CA ALA A 2 15.29 -9.73 -17.36
C ALA A 2 14.85 -8.70 -16.32
N THR A 3 15.53 -7.55 -16.27
CA THR A 3 15.02 -6.36 -15.60
C THR A 3 13.90 -5.81 -16.46
N ASN A 4 12.65 -5.98 -16.01
CA ASN A 4 11.47 -5.45 -16.70
C ASN A 4 11.50 -3.91 -16.62
N PRO A 5 11.75 -3.18 -17.72
CA PRO A 5 11.88 -1.74 -17.70
C PRO A 5 10.56 -1.13 -18.17
N THR A 6 9.68 -0.70 -17.25
CA THR A 6 8.60 0.29 -17.49
C THR A 6 7.68 0.54 -16.28
N ALA A 7 8.12 0.28 -15.05
CA ALA A 7 7.54 1.01 -13.93
C ALA A 7 8.07 2.44 -14.04
N ASP A 8 7.29 3.36 -14.62
CA ASP A 8 7.44 4.82 -14.44
C ASP A 8 8.10 5.09 -13.08
N GLN A 9 9.37 5.51 -13.12
CA GLN A 9 10.27 5.45 -11.96
C GLN A 9 9.81 6.51 -10.97
N ALA A 10 8.90 6.12 -10.09
CA ALA A 10 8.43 6.98 -9.02
C ALA A 10 9.66 7.54 -8.28
N THR A 11 9.67 8.85 -8.07
CA THR A 11 10.78 9.53 -7.42
C THR A 11 10.49 9.62 -5.93
N CYS A 12 11.51 9.36 -5.11
CA CYS A 12 11.37 9.42 -3.67
C CYS A 12 10.98 10.84 -3.22
N LEU A 13 9.91 10.97 -2.44
CA LEU A 13 9.45 12.27 -1.92
C LEU A 13 10.47 12.92 -0.97
N GLY A 14 11.38 12.13 -0.40
CA GLY A 14 12.44 12.61 0.50
C GLY A 14 13.69 13.14 -0.21
N CYS A 15 14.22 12.41 -1.20
CA CYS A 15 15.52 12.73 -1.82
C CYS A 15 15.49 12.77 -3.35
N ARG A 16 14.33 12.55 -3.98
CA ARG A 16 14.08 12.52 -5.42
C ARG A 16 14.81 11.43 -6.22
N SER A 17 15.62 10.59 -5.58
CA SER A 17 16.19 9.40 -6.23
C SER A 17 15.09 8.43 -6.72
N PRO A 18 15.35 7.63 -7.76
CA PRO A 18 14.42 6.60 -8.20
C PRO A 18 14.07 5.61 -7.09
N LEU A 19 12.78 5.28 -6.97
CA LEU A 19 12.28 4.24 -6.07
C LEU A 19 12.35 2.86 -6.73
N GLN A 20 12.57 1.84 -5.91
CA GLN A 20 12.55 0.44 -6.32
C GLN A 20 11.32 -0.26 -5.72
N SER A 21 10.56 -0.94 -6.56
CA SER A 21 9.49 -1.83 -6.08
C SER A 21 10.09 -3.04 -5.39
N ILE A 22 9.60 -3.33 -4.17
CA ILE A 22 10.04 -4.51 -3.40
C ILE A 22 8.94 -5.56 -3.23
N GLY A 23 7.71 -5.24 -3.62
CA GLY A 23 6.58 -6.17 -3.54
C GLY A 23 5.23 -5.44 -3.46
N VAL A 24 4.16 -6.24 -3.47
CA VAL A 24 2.79 -5.79 -3.20
C VAL A 24 2.31 -6.53 -1.96
N GLU A 25 1.74 -5.79 -1.01
CA GLU A 25 1.18 -6.33 0.23
C GLU A 25 -0.33 -6.08 0.30
N HIS A 26 -1.03 -7.01 0.94
CA HIS A 26 -2.49 -7.04 1.02
C HIS A 26 -2.94 -6.53 2.40
N PHE A 27 -3.31 -5.25 2.46
CA PHE A 27 -3.75 -4.64 3.72
C PHE A 27 -5.24 -4.85 3.91
N ARG A 28 -5.63 -5.45 5.05
CA ARG A 28 -7.02 -5.43 5.48
C ARG A 28 -7.35 -4.01 5.93
N VAL A 29 -8.33 -3.40 5.28
CA VAL A 29 -8.80 -2.05 5.57
C VAL A 29 -10.26 -2.08 5.99
N GLY A 30 -10.66 -1.10 6.81
CA GLY A 30 -12.01 -0.99 7.35
C GLY A 30 -12.23 -1.70 8.69
N GLY A 31 -13.48 -2.06 8.96
CA GLY A 31 -13.94 -2.57 10.25
C GLY A 31 -14.27 -1.46 11.25
N VAL A 32 -15.18 -1.74 12.18
CA VAL A 32 -15.57 -0.80 13.26
C VAL A 32 -14.97 -1.30 14.58
N SER A 33 -14.11 -0.49 15.21
CA SER A 33 -13.52 -0.83 16.50
C SER A 33 -14.46 -0.45 17.67
N GLY A 34 -14.51 -1.27 18.72
CA GLY A 34 -15.20 -0.95 19.98
C GLY A 34 -16.69 -1.34 20.02
N GLY A 35 -17.41 -0.81 21.02
CA GLY A 35 -18.80 -1.16 21.34
C GLY A 35 -19.83 -0.94 20.21
N TRP A 36 -19.44 -0.21 19.15
CA TRP A 36 -20.24 -0.05 17.94
C TRP A 36 -20.54 -1.37 17.22
N ARG A 37 -19.64 -2.36 17.30
CA ARG A 37 -19.90 -3.70 16.73
C ARG A 37 -21.07 -4.41 17.41
N MET A 38 -21.35 -4.09 18.68
CA MET A 38 -22.50 -4.63 19.41
C MET A 38 -23.82 -3.90 19.09
N LEU A 39 -23.76 -2.66 18.60
CA LEU A 39 -24.93 -1.84 18.29
C LEU A 39 -25.37 -1.95 16.81
N MET A 40 -24.44 -2.20 15.88
CA MET A 40 -24.69 -2.17 14.43
C MET A 40 -24.69 -3.55 13.73
N GLY A 41 -24.52 -4.64 14.49
CA GLY A 41 -24.57 -6.01 13.94
C GLY A 41 -23.70 -6.20 12.69
N GLN A 42 -24.23 -6.90 11.67
CA GLN A 42 -23.53 -7.18 10.40
C GLN A 42 -23.26 -5.95 9.52
N TRP A 43 -23.92 -4.81 9.77
CA TRP A 43 -23.62 -3.57 9.03
C TRP A 43 -22.26 -2.97 9.40
N ALA A 44 -21.68 -3.40 10.52
CA ALA A 44 -20.32 -3.08 10.90
C ALA A 44 -19.26 -3.73 9.97
N GLU A 45 -19.60 -4.83 9.28
CA GLU A 45 -18.66 -5.56 8.41
C GLU A 45 -18.65 -5.03 6.96
N LEU A 46 -19.61 -4.18 6.57
CA LEU A 46 -19.74 -3.60 5.22
C LEU A 46 -18.59 -2.67 4.80
N GLY A 47 -17.66 -2.36 5.70
CA GLY A 47 -16.46 -1.58 5.40
C GLY A 47 -15.19 -2.41 5.25
N GLU A 48 -15.24 -3.72 5.53
CA GLU A 48 -14.05 -4.57 5.50
C GLU A 48 -13.67 -4.94 4.06
N GLY A 49 -12.40 -4.69 3.70
CA GLY A 49 -11.88 -4.96 2.37
C GLY A 49 -10.38 -5.23 2.36
N ILE A 50 -9.87 -5.64 1.19
CA ILE A 50 -8.43 -5.75 0.94
C ILE A 50 -8.02 -4.58 0.07
N LEU A 51 -7.02 -3.83 0.52
CA LEU A 51 -6.34 -2.80 -0.24
C LEU A 51 -4.93 -3.30 -0.58
N ASP A 52 -4.69 -3.54 -1.85
CA ASP A 52 -3.36 -3.87 -2.35
C ASP A 52 -2.52 -2.59 -2.40
N LEU A 53 -1.35 -2.63 -1.77
CA LEU A 53 -0.38 -1.54 -1.80
C LEU A 53 0.97 -2.06 -2.27
N GLU A 54 1.49 -1.44 -3.32
CA GLU A 54 2.87 -1.64 -3.74
C GLU A 54 3.82 -0.89 -2.79
N ILE A 55 4.84 -1.60 -2.32
CA ILE A 55 5.87 -1.08 -1.44
C ILE A 55 7.08 -0.66 -2.28
N LEU A 56 7.48 0.59 -2.11
CA LEU A 56 8.56 1.24 -2.82
C LEU A 56 9.67 1.63 -1.83
N ALA A 57 10.88 1.14 -2.05
CA ALA A 57 12.04 1.47 -1.24
C ALA A 57 13.00 2.41 -2.00
N CYS A 58 13.45 3.47 -1.33
CA CYS A 58 14.52 4.31 -1.84
C CYS A 58 15.90 3.75 -1.42
N PRO A 59 16.76 3.32 -2.36
CA PRO A 59 18.08 2.80 -2.02
C PRO A 59 19.03 3.88 -1.49
N THR A 60 18.75 5.16 -1.76
CA THR A 60 19.61 6.29 -1.35
C THR A 60 19.37 6.72 0.09
N CYS A 61 18.12 7.07 0.44
CA CYS A 61 17.79 7.62 1.76
C CYS A 61 17.05 6.63 2.67
N ARG A 62 16.77 5.41 2.18
CA ARG A 62 16.07 4.33 2.89
C ARG A 62 14.63 4.63 3.31
N ARG A 63 14.00 5.64 2.71
CA ARG A 63 12.57 5.90 2.85
C ARG A 63 11.77 4.78 2.18
N VAL A 64 10.69 4.37 2.83
CA VAL A 64 9.68 3.47 2.28
C VAL A 64 8.42 4.28 1.96
N GLU A 65 7.86 4.05 0.78
CA GLU A 65 6.66 4.70 0.28
C GLU A 65 5.67 3.64 -0.20
N PHE A 66 4.38 3.93 -0.13
CA PHE A 66 3.30 3.03 -0.54
C PHE A 66 2.50 3.68 -1.66
N ARG A 67 2.08 2.90 -2.66
CA ARG A 67 1.13 3.34 -3.69
C ARG A 67 0.13 2.25 -4.02
N VAL A 68 -1.03 2.65 -4.53
CA VAL A 68 -1.94 1.68 -5.17
C VAL A 68 -1.24 1.11 -6.41
N PRO A 69 -1.21 -0.22 -6.61
CA PRO A 69 -0.63 -0.85 -7.79
C PRO A 69 -1.31 -0.33 -9.06
N ARG A 70 -0.53 -0.14 -10.13
CA ARG A 70 -1.11 0.13 -11.45
C ARG A 70 -1.70 -1.17 -12.02
N PRO A 71 -2.84 -1.08 -12.74
CA PRO A 71 -3.42 -2.24 -13.44
C PRO A 71 -2.51 -2.76 -14.55
#